data_AF-A0A6B1B5R5-F1
#
_entry.id   AF-A0A6B1B5R5-F1
#
_cell.length_a   1.000
_cell.length_b   1.000
_cell.length_c   1.000
_cell.angle_alpha   90.00
_cell.angle_beta   90.00
_cell.angle_gamma   90.00
#
_symmetry.space_group_name_H-M   'P 1'
#
loop_
_entity.id
_entity.type
_entity.pdbx_description
1 polymer ?
#
loop_
_entity_poly.entity_id
_entity_poly.type
_entity_poly.pdbx_seq_one_letter_code
_entity_poly.pdbx_strand_id
1 'polypeptide(L)'
;MKASLGRYVAAGVLLVGVALIVWTAVDAPDDGSGVAEAVNAQSATSQTAPSEAPPTTATVEAAPPEPVTATTAAPVPTTTTEAPEPIPVLGTAFTLSKLDGWLNTGATSLEEIRADNEITVVQFWTFGCRNCKKTLDALAQLHADFRDRGVEVVGVHSPEFGYEADVDNIIEAAAELGVVWPIALDTTKYNFHVWQEGPTGYWPRVYVIDSDNQIRFDRRGDGAHTYRELYATVERLLAEA
;
A
#
# COMPACT_ATOMS: atom_id res chain seq x y z
N MET A 1 32.40 -55.94 -21.98
CA MET A 1 33.65 -55.58 -22.67
C MET A 1 33.84 -54.05 -22.59
N LYS A 2 34.90 -53.48 -23.20
CA LYS A 2 35.16 -52.03 -23.28
C LYS A 2 34.00 -51.29 -24.00
N ALA A 3 33.82 -49.98 -23.89
CA ALA A 3 34.77 -48.92 -23.49
C ALA A 3 34.12 -47.73 -22.74
N SER A 4 34.96 -46.85 -22.22
CA SER A 4 34.60 -45.49 -21.76
C SER A 4 35.45 -44.47 -22.55
N LEU A 5 34.78 -43.49 -23.17
CA LEU A 5 35.33 -42.27 -23.78
C LEU A 5 34.11 -41.39 -24.17
N GLY A 6 34.14 -40.05 -24.08
CA GLY A 6 35.17 -39.15 -23.58
C GLY A 6 34.57 -37.79 -23.21
N ARG A 7 35.36 -36.92 -22.56
CA ARG A 7 34.92 -35.58 -22.10
C ARG A 7 35.06 -34.56 -23.23
N TYR A 8 34.05 -33.70 -23.41
CA TYR A 8 34.21 -32.43 -24.12
C TYR A 8 33.89 -31.27 -23.17
N VAL A 9 34.82 -30.34 -23.03
CA VAL A 9 34.65 -29.09 -22.28
C VAL A 9 34.54 -27.97 -23.30
N ALA A 10 33.37 -27.37 -23.43
CA ALA A 10 33.13 -26.21 -24.28
C ALA A 10 33.23 -24.93 -23.43
N ALA A 11 34.42 -24.32 -23.38
CA ALA A 11 34.61 -23.01 -22.76
C ALA A 11 34.14 -21.91 -23.74
N GLY A 12 32.89 -21.46 -23.58
CA GLY A 12 32.35 -20.33 -24.35
C GLY A 12 33.01 -19.01 -23.94
N VAL A 13 33.58 -18.29 -24.91
CA VAL A 13 34.23 -16.99 -24.67
C VAL A 13 33.15 -15.91 -24.54
N LEU A 14 33.13 -15.22 -23.40
CA LEU A 14 32.16 -14.17 -23.08
C LEU A 14 32.73 -12.80 -23.48
N LEU A 15 32.34 -12.31 -24.66
CA LEU A 15 32.74 -10.98 -25.14
C LEU A 15 31.78 -9.91 -24.61
N VAL A 16 32.22 -9.18 -23.58
CA VAL A 16 31.52 -7.99 -23.06
C VAL A 16 31.80 -6.80 -23.99
N GLY A 17 30.81 -6.44 -24.81
CA GLY A 17 30.85 -5.23 -25.63
C GLY A 17 30.52 -3.99 -24.79
N VAL A 18 31.51 -3.16 -24.48
CA VAL A 18 31.31 -1.89 -23.78
C VAL A 18 30.83 -0.82 -24.78
N ALA A 19 29.54 -0.47 -24.72
CA ALA A 19 28.97 0.63 -25.49
C ALA A 19 29.20 1.97 -24.76
N LEU A 20 30.17 2.76 -25.22
CA LEU A 20 30.37 4.13 -24.75
C LEU A 20 29.40 5.08 -25.46
N ILE A 21 28.33 5.47 -24.78
CA ILE A 21 27.42 6.54 -25.24
C ILE A 21 28.05 7.89 -24.82
N VAL A 22 28.43 8.70 -25.82
CA VAL A 22 28.94 10.06 -25.59
C VAL A 22 27.77 11.02 -25.58
N TRP A 23 27.52 11.65 -24.43
CA TRP A 23 26.48 12.67 -24.28
C TRP A 23 27.06 14.06 -24.57
N THR A 24 26.71 14.66 -25.71
CA THR A 24 27.08 16.05 -26.02
C THR A 24 25.98 16.98 -25.56
N ALA A 25 26.21 17.71 -24.47
CA ALA A 25 25.31 18.78 -24.04
C ALA A 25 25.28 19.92 -25.08
N VAL A 26 24.12 20.56 -25.20
CA VAL A 26 23.90 21.80 -25.96
C VAL A 26 23.21 22.78 -25.01
N ASP A 27 23.84 23.94 -24.80
CA ASP A 27 23.30 25.00 -23.95
C ASP A 27 22.15 25.75 -24.63
N ALA A 28 21.29 26.35 -23.81
CA ALA A 28 20.13 27.13 -24.23
C ALA A 28 20.48 28.61 -24.50
N PRO A 29 19.62 29.35 -25.23
CA PRO A 29 19.58 30.80 -25.17
C PRO A 29 18.67 31.30 -24.03
N ASP A 30 19.14 32.33 -23.32
CA ASP A 30 18.43 33.10 -22.29
C ASP A 30 17.70 34.31 -22.93
N ASP A 31 16.44 34.58 -22.56
CA ASP A 31 15.65 35.72 -23.04
C ASP A 31 15.16 36.69 -21.94
N GLY A 32 15.97 36.88 -20.89
CA GLY A 32 15.67 37.76 -19.77
C GLY A 32 15.32 39.23 -20.11
N SER A 33 14.03 39.59 -19.97
CA SER A 33 13.55 40.97 -19.75
C SER A 33 12.14 41.00 -19.13
N GLY A 34 11.75 41.93 -18.24
CA GLY A 34 12.56 42.91 -17.50
C GLY A 34 11.71 44.06 -16.90
N VAL A 35 11.73 44.20 -15.56
CA VAL A 35 11.20 45.32 -14.70
C VAL A 35 9.69 45.65 -14.83
N ALA A 36 8.99 46.32 -13.88
CA ALA A 36 9.34 47.05 -12.65
C ALA A 36 8.25 46.76 -11.57
N GLU A 37 8.55 46.61 -10.27
CA GLU A 37 8.64 47.66 -9.22
C GLU A 37 7.47 48.69 -9.18
N ALA A 38 6.94 49.14 -8.04
CA ALA A 38 7.00 48.75 -6.61
C ALA A 38 5.83 49.51 -5.87
N VAL A 39 5.75 49.87 -4.57
CA VAL A 39 6.60 49.83 -3.35
C VAL A 39 5.65 49.97 -2.12
N ASN A 40 5.96 49.33 -0.99
CA ASN A 40 6.06 50.03 0.32
C ASN A 40 6.81 49.17 1.36
N ALA A 41 7.40 49.81 2.38
CA ALA A 41 8.19 49.17 3.43
C ALA A 41 8.03 49.91 4.79
N GLN A 42 8.90 49.58 5.76
CA GLN A 42 9.03 50.13 7.12
C GLN A 42 8.02 49.57 8.15
N SER A 43 8.41 49.25 9.39
CA SER A 43 9.78 49.17 9.96
C SER A 43 9.81 48.21 11.16
N ALA A 44 11.00 47.72 11.50
CA ALA A 44 11.23 46.84 12.64
C ALA A 44 11.76 47.59 13.87
N THR A 45 11.41 47.11 15.07
CA THR A 45 12.12 47.40 16.33
C THR A 45 12.14 46.15 17.20
N SER A 46 13.34 45.71 17.59
CA SER A 46 13.53 44.62 18.55
C SER A 46 13.29 45.09 19.99
N GLN A 47 12.91 44.18 20.88
CA GLN A 47 13.13 44.36 22.33
C GLN A 47 13.25 43.02 23.06
N THR A 48 13.94 43.04 24.20
CA THR A 48 14.55 41.87 24.83
C THR A 48 13.70 41.30 25.98
N ALA A 49 13.80 40.01 26.23
CA ALA A 49 13.23 39.36 27.41
C ALA A 49 14.02 39.67 28.70
N PRO A 50 13.36 39.59 29.87
CA PRO A 50 14.00 39.29 31.16
C PRO A 50 13.51 37.94 31.75
N SER A 51 14.09 37.54 32.90
CA SER A 51 14.09 36.15 33.40
C SER A 51 13.10 35.83 34.54
N GLU A 52 12.84 34.53 34.67
CA GLU A 52 12.56 33.75 35.90
C GLU A 52 11.23 33.89 36.68
N ALA A 53 11.03 32.90 37.56
CA ALA A 53 9.79 32.53 38.25
C ALA A 53 9.92 32.65 39.78
N PRO A 54 8.89 32.29 40.59
CA PRO A 54 8.66 30.88 40.91
C PRO A 54 7.17 30.45 40.93
N PRO A 55 6.87 29.13 40.94
CA PRO A 55 5.51 28.63 41.14
C PRO A 55 5.09 28.70 42.63
N THR A 56 3.82 29.06 42.88
CA THR A 56 3.24 29.06 44.24
C THR A 56 2.85 27.66 44.68
N THR A 57 3.36 27.24 45.84
CA THR A 57 2.96 25.98 46.52
C THR A 57 1.48 26.00 46.90
N ALA A 58 0.72 24.99 46.46
CA ALA A 58 -0.59 24.67 47.01
C ALA A 58 -0.46 23.51 48.02
N THR A 59 -0.88 23.73 49.26
CA THR A 59 -0.77 22.74 50.35
C THR A 59 -1.74 21.58 50.14
N VAL A 60 -1.24 20.35 50.34
CA VAL A 60 -2.09 19.16 50.44
C VAL A 60 -2.65 19.06 51.86
N GLU A 61 -3.96 19.17 52.02
CA GLU A 61 -4.65 18.87 53.28
C GLU A 61 -5.15 17.43 53.25
N ALA A 62 -4.73 16.62 54.23
CA ALA A 62 -4.98 15.18 54.23
C ALA A 62 -6.22 14.82 55.06
N ALA A 63 -7.26 14.31 54.40
CA ALA A 63 -8.41 13.71 55.07
C ALA A 63 -8.05 12.30 55.63
N PRO A 64 -8.60 11.90 56.80
CA PRO A 64 -8.34 10.59 57.38
C PRO A 64 -9.06 9.46 56.61
N PRO A 65 -8.53 8.22 56.62
CA PRO A 65 -9.14 7.09 55.92
C PRO A 65 -10.32 6.49 56.69
N GLU A 66 -11.46 6.33 56.00
CA GLU A 66 -12.61 5.52 56.44
C GLU A 66 -12.24 4.01 56.49
N PRO A 67 -12.87 3.21 57.37
CA PRO A 67 -12.54 1.80 57.55
C PRO A 67 -13.05 0.93 56.39
N VAL A 68 -12.13 0.18 55.76
CA VAL A 68 -12.45 -0.76 54.67
C VAL A 68 -13.19 -2.02 55.19
N THR A 69 -14.51 -2.05 55.04
CA THR A 69 -15.31 -3.27 55.20
C THR A 69 -15.05 -4.24 54.05
N ALA A 70 -14.83 -5.52 54.39
CA ALA A 70 -14.55 -6.55 53.40
C ALA A 70 -15.81 -6.91 52.59
N THR A 71 -15.77 -6.65 51.28
CA THR A 71 -16.84 -7.03 50.34
C THR A 71 -16.55 -8.40 49.73
N THR A 72 -17.56 -9.27 49.76
CA THR A 72 -17.57 -10.63 49.19
C THR A 72 -17.07 -10.68 47.74
N ALA A 73 -16.24 -11.67 47.41
CA ALA A 73 -15.86 -11.96 46.04
C ALA A 73 -17.11 -12.34 45.20
N ALA A 74 -17.39 -11.56 44.15
CA ALA A 74 -18.44 -11.88 43.20
C ALA A 74 -18.12 -13.19 42.46
N PRO A 75 -19.13 -13.99 42.04
CA PRO A 75 -18.89 -15.14 41.18
C PRO A 75 -18.28 -14.67 39.85
N VAL A 76 -17.25 -15.37 39.38
CA VAL A 76 -16.68 -15.11 38.05
C VAL A 76 -17.76 -15.33 36.99
N PRO A 77 -17.96 -14.39 36.05
CA PRO A 77 -18.84 -14.64 34.92
C PRO A 77 -18.21 -15.73 34.04
N THR A 78 -18.90 -16.87 33.91
CA THR A 78 -18.50 -17.90 32.95
C THR A 78 -18.76 -17.38 31.55
N THR A 79 -17.77 -16.71 30.95
CA THR A 79 -17.84 -16.24 29.57
C THR A 79 -17.86 -17.45 28.64
N THR A 80 -19.06 -17.85 28.21
CA THR A 80 -19.21 -18.78 27.09
C THR A 80 -18.60 -18.13 25.86
N THR A 81 -17.49 -18.67 25.36
CA THR A 81 -16.88 -18.23 24.10
C THR A 81 -17.79 -18.63 22.96
N GLU A 82 -18.67 -17.72 22.56
CA GLU A 82 -19.41 -17.79 21.32
C GLU A 82 -18.42 -17.75 20.14
N ALA A 83 -18.69 -18.54 19.09
CA ALA A 83 -17.83 -18.59 17.92
C ALA A 83 -17.91 -17.26 17.15
N PRO A 84 -16.82 -16.78 16.52
CA PRO A 84 -16.85 -15.52 15.78
C PRO A 84 -17.79 -15.61 14.59
N GLU A 85 -18.72 -14.64 14.49
CA GLU A 85 -19.64 -14.48 13.35
C GLU A 85 -18.89 -14.54 12.01
N PRO A 86 -19.34 -15.32 11.02
CA PRO A 86 -18.63 -15.54 9.75
C PRO A 86 -18.47 -14.24 8.96
N ILE A 87 -17.37 -14.09 8.22
CA ILE A 87 -17.12 -12.87 7.45
C ILE A 87 -18.14 -12.78 6.30
N PRO A 88 -18.90 -11.68 6.17
CA PRO A 88 -19.99 -11.59 5.19
C PRO A 88 -19.48 -11.62 3.75
N VAL A 89 -20.30 -12.18 2.86
CA VAL A 89 -20.15 -12.03 1.41
C VAL A 89 -20.77 -10.71 0.98
N LEU A 90 -19.97 -9.84 0.35
CA LEU A 90 -20.37 -8.52 -0.13
C LEU A 90 -20.76 -8.50 -1.62
N GLY A 91 -20.47 -9.59 -2.33
CA GLY A 91 -20.70 -9.78 -3.76
C GLY A 91 -19.68 -10.76 -4.34
N THR A 92 -19.78 -11.06 -5.62
CA THR A 92 -18.78 -11.85 -6.37
C THR A 92 -17.79 -10.89 -7.05
N ALA A 93 -16.49 -11.20 -7.07
CA ALA A 93 -15.50 -10.31 -7.66
C ALA A 93 -15.57 -10.29 -9.19
N PHE A 94 -15.30 -9.12 -9.77
CA PHE A 94 -15.30 -8.91 -11.23
C PHE A 94 -13.96 -9.35 -11.85
N THR A 95 -13.99 -9.84 -13.09
CA THR A 95 -12.77 -10.07 -13.89
C THR A 95 -12.03 -8.76 -14.16
N LEU A 96 -10.69 -8.78 -14.11
CA LEU A 96 -9.88 -7.70 -14.68
C LEU A 96 -9.70 -7.93 -16.20
N SER A 97 -10.11 -6.95 -17.01
CA SER A 97 -10.14 -7.09 -18.48
C SER A 97 -9.75 -5.79 -19.18
N LYS A 98 -9.27 -5.90 -20.44
CA LYS A 98 -8.71 -4.76 -21.20
C LYS A 98 -7.54 -4.07 -20.47
N LEU A 99 -6.77 -4.86 -19.72
CA LEU A 99 -5.49 -4.43 -19.18
C LEU A 99 -4.48 -4.29 -20.31
N ASP A 100 -3.57 -3.33 -20.17
CA ASP A 100 -2.46 -3.11 -21.12
C ASP A 100 -1.30 -4.09 -20.88
N GLY A 101 -1.30 -4.75 -19.71
CA GLY A 101 -0.35 -5.79 -19.34
C GLY A 101 -0.34 -6.03 -17.82
N TRP A 102 0.67 -6.79 -17.38
CA TRP A 102 0.98 -7.03 -15.98
C TRP A 102 2.47 -6.75 -15.71
N LEU A 103 2.78 -6.27 -14.51
CA LEU A 103 4.15 -6.17 -13.97
C LEU A 103 4.30 -7.09 -12.76
N ASN A 104 5.54 -7.41 -12.40
CA ASN A 104 5.92 -8.24 -11.23
C ASN A 104 5.38 -9.68 -11.21
N THR A 105 4.73 -10.16 -12.28
CA THR A 105 4.20 -11.52 -12.39
C THR A 105 4.35 -12.09 -13.80
N GLY A 106 4.27 -13.42 -13.90
CA GLY A 106 4.09 -14.13 -15.17
C GLY A 106 2.61 -14.41 -15.51
N ALA A 107 1.68 -14.08 -14.61
CA ALA A 107 0.25 -14.25 -14.83
C ALA A 107 -0.29 -13.24 -15.87
N THR A 108 -1.38 -13.64 -16.54
CA THR A 108 -2.07 -12.85 -17.58
C THR A 108 -3.47 -12.40 -17.15
N SER A 109 -4.00 -12.95 -16.06
CA SER A 109 -5.34 -12.68 -15.52
C SER A 109 -5.36 -12.69 -13.98
N LEU A 110 -6.41 -12.09 -13.39
CA LEU A 110 -6.64 -12.17 -11.94
C LEU A 110 -7.06 -13.59 -11.53
N GLU A 111 -7.74 -14.28 -12.43
CA GLU A 111 -8.21 -15.65 -12.30
C GLU A 111 -7.04 -16.65 -12.17
N GLU A 112 -5.92 -16.45 -12.88
CA GLU A 112 -4.70 -17.25 -12.68
C GLU A 112 -4.08 -17.00 -11.30
N ILE A 113 -3.95 -15.74 -10.87
CA ILE A 113 -3.41 -15.41 -9.53
C ILE A 113 -4.28 -16.03 -8.42
N ARG A 114 -5.61 -15.99 -8.59
CA ARG A 114 -6.59 -16.60 -7.69
C ARG A 114 -6.67 -18.12 -7.76
N ALA A 115 -6.09 -18.77 -8.77
CA ALA A 115 -6.04 -20.23 -8.84
C ALA A 115 -4.92 -20.82 -7.95
N ASP A 116 -3.85 -20.04 -7.72
CA ASP A 116 -2.70 -20.42 -6.90
C ASP A 116 -2.77 -19.89 -5.45
N ASN A 117 -3.84 -19.16 -5.07
CA ASN A 117 -3.97 -18.51 -3.76
C ASN A 117 -5.39 -18.61 -3.18
N GLU A 118 -5.49 -18.93 -1.88
CA GLU A 118 -6.77 -19.01 -1.15
C GLU A 118 -7.40 -17.62 -0.92
N ILE A 119 -6.58 -16.57 -0.89
CA ILE A 119 -7.02 -15.18 -0.76
C ILE A 119 -6.29 -14.31 -1.78
N THR A 120 -6.98 -13.33 -2.35
CA THR A 120 -6.33 -12.25 -3.11
C THR A 120 -6.80 -10.88 -2.63
N VAL A 121 -5.85 -10.01 -2.30
CA VAL A 121 -6.07 -8.64 -1.82
C VAL A 121 -5.87 -7.67 -2.98
N VAL A 122 -6.96 -7.12 -3.53
CA VAL A 122 -6.90 -6.23 -4.70
C VAL A 122 -6.99 -4.77 -4.25
N GLN A 123 -5.94 -3.97 -4.49
CA GLN A 123 -5.97 -2.51 -4.26
C GLN A 123 -5.99 -1.75 -5.60
N PHE A 124 -6.99 -0.88 -5.78
CA PHE A 124 -6.95 0.17 -6.79
C PHE A 124 -6.11 1.36 -6.30
N TRP A 125 -5.06 1.67 -7.04
CA TRP A 125 -4.06 2.68 -6.70
C TRP A 125 -3.60 3.47 -7.94
N THR A 126 -2.79 4.51 -7.71
CA THR A 126 -2.07 5.25 -8.76
C THR A 126 -0.83 5.91 -8.15
N PHE A 127 0.24 6.11 -8.92
CA PHE A 127 1.55 6.46 -8.33
C PHE A 127 1.70 7.93 -7.91
N GLY A 128 0.85 8.86 -8.36
CA GLY A 128 0.77 10.24 -7.87
C GLY A 128 -0.03 10.40 -6.56
N CYS A 129 -0.93 9.45 -6.28
CA CYS A 129 -1.87 9.50 -5.17
C CYS A 129 -1.18 9.44 -3.79
N ARG A 130 -1.09 10.59 -3.10
CA ARG A 130 -0.50 10.71 -1.75
C ARG A 130 -1.14 9.77 -0.72
N ASN A 131 -2.45 9.52 -0.84
CA ASN A 131 -3.15 8.62 0.08
C ASN A 131 -2.72 7.16 -0.15
N CYS A 132 -2.55 6.76 -1.41
CA CYS A 132 -2.10 5.44 -1.82
C CYS A 132 -0.68 5.15 -1.34
N LYS A 133 0.25 6.13 -1.42
CA LYS A 133 1.63 5.98 -0.92
C LYS A 133 1.69 5.63 0.57
N LYS A 134 0.81 6.18 1.42
CA LYS A 134 0.75 5.83 2.86
C LYS A 134 0.33 4.38 3.14
N THR A 135 -0.23 3.69 2.14
CA THR A 135 -0.71 2.31 2.28
C THR A 135 0.37 1.28 1.97
N LEU A 136 1.44 1.69 1.27
CA LEU A 136 2.38 0.76 0.66
C LEU A 136 3.20 0.02 1.71
N ASP A 137 3.60 0.68 2.81
CA ASP A 137 4.24 0.02 3.95
C ASP A 137 3.37 -1.11 4.53
N ALA A 138 2.06 -0.87 4.66
CA ALA A 138 1.10 -1.82 5.22
C ALA A 138 0.75 -2.95 4.24
N LEU A 139 0.71 -2.69 2.93
CA LEU A 139 0.59 -3.73 1.90
C LEU A 139 1.87 -4.55 1.75
N ALA A 140 3.04 -3.93 1.81
CA ALA A 140 4.33 -4.60 1.78
C ALA A 140 4.49 -5.54 2.97
N GLN A 141 4.06 -5.10 4.17
CA GLN A 141 3.96 -5.97 5.33
C GLN A 141 2.98 -7.14 5.08
N LEU A 142 1.74 -6.87 4.65
CA LEU A 142 0.73 -7.92 4.44
C LEU A 142 1.20 -8.97 3.41
N HIS A 143 1.77 -8.52 2.29
CA HIS A 143 2.38 -9.40 1.29
C HIS A 143 3.54 -10.24 1.87
N ALA A 144 4.42 -9.64 2.68
CA ALA A 144 5.51 -10.38 3.33
C ALA A 144 5.03 -11.38 4.39
N ASP A 145 4.02 -11.03 5.19
CA ASP A 145 3.52 -11.84 6.31
C ASP A 145 2.58 -12.98 5.87
N PHE A 146 1.99 -12.91 4.65
CA PHE A 146 0.98 -13.87 4.18
C PHE A 146 1.17 -14.52 2.81
N ARG A 147 2.02 -14.04 1.89
CA ARG A 147 2.13 -14.66 0.54
C ARG A 147 2.53 -16.15 0.61
N ASP A 148 3.46 -16.50 1.50
CA ASP A 148 3.94 -17.88 1.71
C ASP A 148 2.88 -18.76 2.43
N ARG A 149 1.68 -18.22 2.66
CA ARG A 149 0.47 -18.84 3.23
C ARG A 149 -0.74 -18.81 2.27
N GLY A 150 -0.53 -18.47 0.99
CA GLY A 150 -1.59 -18.45 -0.04
C GLY A 150 -2.40 -17.15 -0.11
N VAL A 151 -1.75 -16.00 0.11
CA VAL A 151 -2.38 -14.67 0.02
C VAL A 151 -1.57 -13.73 -0.89
N GLU A 152 -2.06 -13.50 -2.11
CA GLU A 152 -1.41 -12.57 -3.04
C GLU A 152 -2.00 -11.16 -2.95
N VAL A 153 -1.16 -10.13 -3.15
CA VAL A 153 -1.57 -8.73 -3.20
C VAL A 153 -1.50 -8.25 -4.66
N VAL A 154 -2.60 -7.73 -5.19
CA VAL A 154 -2.68 -7.25 -6.58
C VAL A 154 -2.94 -5.75 -6.59
N GLY A 155 -1.98 -4.98 -7.11
CA GLY A 155 -2.13 -3.54 -7.32
C GLY A 155 -2.72 -3.24 -8.70
N VAL A 156 -4.00 -2.89 -8.79
CA VAL A 156 -4.59 -2.38 -10.04
C VAL A 156 -4.23 -0.90 -10.17
N HIS A 157 -3.32 -0.59 -11.10
CA HIS A 157 -2.89 0.78 -11.34
C HIS A 157 -3.85 1.45 -12.33
N SER A 158 -4.63 2.42 -11.85
CA SER A 158 -5.65 3.15 -12.62
C SER A 158 -5.38 4.67 -12.52
N PRO A 159 -4.99 5.35 -13.60
CA PRO A 159 -4.17 6.58 -13.53
C PRO A 159 -4.94 7.89 -13.28
N GLU A 160 -4.88 8.51 -12.09
CA GLU A 160 -5.66 9.73 -11.77
C GLU A 160 -5.51 10.81 -12.86
N PHE A 161 -4.28 11.10 -13.28
CA PHE A 161 -3.89 12.03 -14.34
C PHE A 161 -3.28 11.33 -15.57
N GLY A 162 -3.30 12.00 -16.72
CA GLY A 162 -2.84 11.41 -18.00
C GLY A 162 -1.37 10.99 -18.08
N TYR A 163 -0.48 11.57 -17.26
CA TYR A 163 0.93 11.15 -17.21
C TYR A 163 1.13 9.83 -16.44
N GLU A 164 0.15 9.43 -15.62
CA GLU A 164 0.19 8.16 -14.89
C GLU A 164 -0.28 6.99 -15.75
N ALA A 165 -0.82 7.25 -16.95
CA ALA A 165 -1.21 6.22 -17.93
C ALA A 165 -0.03 5.69 -18.76
N ASP A 166 1.14 6.31 -18.65
CA ASP A 166 2.36 5.89 -19.34
C ASP A 166 3.01 4.72 -18.59
N VAL A 167 3.22 3.60 -19.28
CA VAL A 167 3.71 2.35 -18.68
C VAL A 167 5.15 2.49 -18.18
N ASP A 168 6.00 3.29 -18.84
CA ASP A 168 7.38 3.48 -18.38
C ASP A 168 7.41 4.27 -17.05
N ASN A 169 6.53 5.28 -16.91
CA ASN A 169 6.36 5.99 -15.64
C ASN A 169 5.80 5.08 -14.53
N ILE A 170 4.89 4.15 -14.85
CA ILE A 170 4.37 3.18 -13.89
C ILE A 170 5.49 2.23 -13.41
N ILE A 171 6.36 1.77 -14.33
CA ILE A 171 7.50 0.90 -14.01
C ILE A 171 8.50 1.62 -13.10
N GLU A 172 8.90 2.86 -13.45
CA GLU A 172 9.82 3.66 -12.63
C GLU A 172 9.23 3.92 -11.23
N ALA A 173 8.00 4.41 -11.15
CA ALA A 173 7.38 4.72 -9.87
C ALA A 173 7.08 3.47 -9.02
N ALA A 174 6.75 2.32 -9.61
CA ALA A 174 6.61 1.06 -8.88
C ALA A 174 7.93 0.62 -8.23
N ALA A 175 9.06 0.77 -8.95
CA ALA A 175 10.39 0.48 -8.43
C ALA A 175 10.82 1.46 -7.32
N GLU A 176 10.60 2.77 -7.50
CA GLU A 176 10.86 3.78 -6.45
C GLU A 176 10.06 3.52 -5.17
N LEU A 177 8.81 3.10 -5.32
CA LEU A 177 7.87 2.88 -4.21
C LEU A 177 7.96 1.49 -3.58
N GLY A 178 8.87 0.63 -4.04
CA GLY A 178 9.06 -0.72 -3.50
C GLY A 178 7.87 -1.67 -3.73
N VAL A 179 7.06 -1.41 -4.77
CA VAL A 179 5.91 -2.25 -5.12
C VAL A 179 6.42 -3.51 -5.82
N VAL A 180 6.59 -4.58 -5.04
CA VAL A 180 7.15 -5.87 -5.50
C VAL A 180 6.12 -6.94 -5.86
N TRP A 181 4.85 -6.74 -5.48
CA TRP A 181 3.74 -7.65 -5.75
C TRP A 181 3.12 -7.38 -7.13
N PRO A 182 2.31 -8.30 -7.71
CA PRO A 182 1.70 -8.16 -9.03
C PRO A 182 0.97 -6.83 -9.26
N ILE A 183 1.21 -6.20 -10.41
CA ILE A 183 0.54 -4.95 -10.83
C ILE A 183 -0.26 -5.21 -12.11
N ALA A 184 -1.54 -4.89 -12.10
CA ALA A 184 -2.39 -4.90 -13.29
C ALA A 184 -2.45 -3.48 -13.89
N LEU A 185 -2.15 -3.35 -15.19
CA LEU A 185 -2.13 -2.05 -15.88
C LEU A 185 -3.52 -1.70 -16.43
N ASP A 186 -4.26 -0.84 -15.73
CA ASP A 186 -5.60 -0.36 -16.09
C ASP A 186 -5.52 1.10 -16.60
N THR A 187 -4.67 1.36 -17.62
CA THR A 187 -4.37 2.74 -18.06
C THR A 187 -5.62 3.49 -18.54
N THR A 188 -6.62 2.75 -19.01
CA THR A 188 -7.90 3.28 -19.48
C THR A 188 -8.94 3.54 -18.37
N LYS A 189 -8.63 3.24 -17.10
CA LYS A 189 -9.58 3.20 -15.96
C LYS A 189 -10.78 2.27 -16.15
N TYR A 190 -10.76 1.35 -17.10
CA TYR A 190 -11.92 0.51 -17.39
C TYR A 190 -12.32 -0.32 -16.18
N ASN A 191 -11.34 -0.96 -15.52
CA ASN A 191 -11.58 -1.80 -14.37
C ASN A 191 -11.92 -0.97 -13.13
N PHE A 192 -11.27 0.19 -12.94
CA PHE A 192 -11.63 1.16 -11.91
C PHE A 192 -13.12 1.57 -11.96
N HIS A 193 -13.67 1.79 -13.14
CA HIS A 193 -15.10 2.13 -13.27
C HIS A 193 -16.04 0.93 -13.15
N VAL A 194 -15.63 -0.27 -13.59
CA VAL A 194 -16.41 -1.50 -13.44
C VAL A 194 -16.54 -1.91 -11.97
N TRP A 195 -15.44 -1.94 -11.21
CA TRP A 195 -15.42 -2.42 -9.83
C TRP A 195 -16.06 -1.47 -8.82
N GLN A 196 -16.12 -0.17 -9.13
CA GLN A 196 -16.44 0.87 -8.15
C GLN A 196 -17.82 1.51 -8.30
N GLU A 197 -18.60 1.15 -9.32
CA GLU A 197 -19.99 1.57 -9.60
C GLU A 197 -20.33 3.03 -9.26
N GLY A 198 -19.85 3.98 -10.06
CA GLY A 198 -20.32 5.37 -9.96
C GLY A 198 -19.48 6.40 -10.69
N PRO A 199 -19.89 7.69 -10.67
CA PRO A 199 -19.12 8.79 -11.23
C PRO A 199 -17.86 9.14 -10.40
N THR A 200 -17.73 8.59 -9.19
CA THR A 200 -16.61 8.83 -8.28
C THR A 200 -16.12 7.51 -7.67
N GLY A 201 -15.17 6.85 -8.34
CA GLY A 201 -14.34 5.82 -7.72
C GLY A 201 -13.33 6.43 -6.74
N TYR A 202 -12.59 5.58 -6.05
CA TYR A 202 -11.73 5.97 -4.93
C TYR A 202 -10.31 5.42 -5.07
N TRP A 203 -9.35 6.27 -4.70
CA TRP A 203 -7.93 5.95 -4.53
C TRP A 203 -7.49 6.29 -3.09
N PRO A 204 -6.96 5.33 -2.30
CA PRO A 204 -7.01 3.89 -2.53
C PRO A 204 -8.42 3.31 -2.29
N ARG A 205 -8.71 2.16 -2.91
CA ARG A 205 -9.78 1.24 -2.48
C ARG A 205 -9.25 -0.18 -2.50
N VAL A 206 -9.56 -0.95 -1.46
CA VAL A 206 -9.06 -2.32 -1.28
C VAL A 206 -10.20 -3.31 -1.08
N TYR A 207 -10.06 -4.44 -1.75
CA TYR A 207 -10.96 -5.59 -1.68
C TYR A 207 -10.18 -6.82 -1.19
N VAL A 208 -10.85 -7.74 -0.52
CA VAL A 208 -10.34 -9.09 -0.22
C VAL A 208 -11.29 -10.09 -0.84
N ILE A 209 -10.74 -11.03 -1.60
CA ILE A 209 -11.46 -12.05 -2.36
C ILE A 209 -10.99 -13.42 -1.87
N ASP A 210 -11.91 -14.34 -1.64
CA ASP A 210 -11.58 -15.74 -1.32
C ASP A 210 -11.48 -16.64 -2.57
N SER A 211 -11.12 -17.91 -2.39
CA SER A 211 -11.06 -18.92 -3.44
C SER A 211 -12.42 -19.17 -4.12
N ASP A 212 -13.53 -19.04 -3.40
CA ASP A 212 -14.91 -19.07 -3.92
C ASP A 212 -15.32 -17.84 -4.76
N ASN A 213 -14.40 -16.90 -5.01
CA ASN A 213 -14.57 -15.65 -5.77
C ASN A 213 -15.52 -14.63 -5.12
N GLN A 214 -15.72 -14.72 -3.81
CA GLN A 214 -16.56 -13.79 -3.07
C GLN A 214 -15.72 -12.66 -2.48
N ILE A 215 -16.22 -11.44 -2.62
CA ILE A 215 -15.68 -10.26 -1.94
C ILE A 215 -16.06 -10.37 -0.46
N ARG A 216 -15.06 -10.56 0.40
CA ARG A 216 -15.20 -10.65 1.87
C ARG A 216 -14.82 -9.33 2.56
N PHE A 217 -14.29 -8.37 1.81
CA PHE A 217 -13.91 -7.04 2.29
C PHE A 217 -14.05 -5.99 1.19
N ASP A 218 -14.51 -4.80 1.55
CA ASP A 218 -14.46 -3.59 0.72
C ASP A 218 -14.26 -2.38 1.65
N ARG A 219 -13.16 -1.66 1.44
CA ARG A 219 -12.85 -0.41 2.15
C ARG A 219 -12.19 0.61 1.23
N ARG A 220 -12.52 1.88 1.48
CA ARG A 220 -11.97 3.07 0.81
C ARG A 220 -11.04 3.81 1.77
N GLY A 221 -10.00 4.44 1.22
CA GLY A 221 -9.12 5.34 1.96
C GLY A 221 -7.99 4.65 2.74
N ASP A 222 -7.16 5.50 3.33
CA ASP A 222 -5.78 5.27 3.75
C ASP A 222 -5.58 5.24 5.28
N GLY A 223 -6.67 5.15 6.04
CA GLY A 223 -6.62 5.20 7.50
C GLY A 223 -6.10 3.90 8.12
N ALA A 224 -5.34 4.01 9.23
CA ALA A 224 -4.86 2.85 9.99
C ALA A 224 -5.97 1.89 10.47
N HIS A 225 -7.22 2.38 10.58
CA HIS A 225 -8.39 1.53 10.80
C HIS A 225 -8.59 0.52 9.66
N THR A 226 -8.53 0.98 8.40
CA THR A 226 -8.67 0.16 7.20
C THR A 226 -7.65 -0.96 7.16
N TYR A 227 -6.37 -0.67 7.47
CA TYR A 227 -5.31 -1.68 7.46
C TYR A 227 -5.44 -2.70 8.60
N ARG A 228 -5.89 -2.26 9.78
CA ARG A 228 -6.17 -3.19 10.89
C ARG A 228 -7.38 -4.08 10.60
N GLU A 229 -8.44 -3.56 9.99
CA GLU A 229 -9.57 -4.38 9.53
C GLU A 229 -9.14 -5.37 8.43
N LEU A 230 -8.38 -4.89 7.43
CA LEU A 230 -7.87 -5.69 6.31
C LEU A 230 -7.02 -6.87 6.80
N TYR A 231 -6.04 -6.60 7.65
CA TYR A 231 -5.13 -7.62 8.19
C TYR A 231 -5.91 -8.66 9.01
N ALA A 232 -6.81 -8.21 9.90
CA ALA A 232 -7.66 -9.11 10.69
C ALA A 232 -8.65 -9.93 9.83
N THR A 233 -9.15 -9.39 8.72
CA THR A 233 -9.95 -10.15 7.75
C THR A 233 -9.13 -11.22 7.06
N VAL A 234 -7.89 -10.93 6.63
CA VAL A 234 -6.99 -11.92 6.03
C VAL A 234 -6.62 -13.03 7.02
N GLU A 235 -6.24 -12.68 8.26
CA GLU A 235 -5.94 -13.68 9.30
C GLU A 235 -7.12 -14.62 9.59
N ARG A 236 -8.34 -14.06 9.62
CA ARG A 236 -9.56 -14.83 9.85
C ARG A 236 -9.91 -15.75 8.70
N LEU A 237 -9.83 -15.28 7.45
CA LEU A 237 -10.13 -16.10 6.28
C LEU A 237 -9.13 -17.26 6.16
N LEU A 238 -7.85 -17.04 6.46
CA LEU A 238 -6.83 -18.10 6.60
C LEU A 238 -7.04 -19.06 7.79
N ALA A 239 -8.04 -18.82 8.64
CA ALA A 239 -8.47 -19.72 9.72
C ALA A 239 -9.89 -20.28 9.48
N GLU A 240 -10.55 -19.87 8.40
CA GLU A 240 -11.83 -20.41 7.91
C GLU A 240 -11.61 -21.45 6.77
N ALA A 241 -10.39 -21.53 6.21
CA ALA A 241 -9.95 -22.47 5.16
C ALA A 241 -9.23 -23.71 5.72
#